data_AF-A0A662A012-F1
#
_entry.id   AF-A0A662A012-F1
#
_cell.length_a   1.000
_cell.length_b   1.000
_cell.length_c   1.000
_cell.angle_alpha   90.00
_cell.angle_beta   90.00
_cell.angle_gamma   90.00
#
_symmetry.space_group_name_H-M   'P 1'
#
loop_
_entity.id
_entity.type
_entity.pdbx_description
1 polymer ?
#
loop_
_entity_poly.entity_id
_entity_poly.type
_entity_poly.pdbx_seq_one_letter_code
_entity_poly.pdbx_strand_id
1 'polypeptide(L)'
;MKFYHKILRKIASTMGYTIIKTGKHAENAKYEAEINHWKKSLINYQNWYTGKIDEFYEEKTPTAEQKITKYSLEVNATLTWQKVHQRTKYLEDLQLNENAFEGKTIIDVGSGPHPSALAYKNCKIYCLDPLFPDYLKAGFPFHYYEDRVKFAYGFSENMP
;
A
#
# COMPACT_ATOMS: atom_id res chain seq x y z
N MET A 1 18.89 4.35 30.99
CA MET A 1 17.70 3.78 30.29
C MET A 1 17.11 2.51 30.92
N LYS A 2 17.89 1.51 31.37
CA LYS A 2 17.35 0.23 31.89
C LYS A 2 16.52 0.35 33.19
N PHE A 3 16.81 1.34 34.04
CA PHE A 3 16.15 1.54 35.34
C PHE A 3 14.68 1.98 35.21
N TYR A 4 14.40 2.96 34.34
CA TYR A 4 13.04 3.47 34.06
C TYR A 4 12.09 2.40 33.54
N HIS A 5 12.60 1.49 32.71
CA HIS A 5 11.81 0.40 32.14
C HIS A 5 11.32 -0.61 33.20
N LYS A 6 12.08 -0.80 34.28
CA LYS A 6 11.72 -1.73 35.36
C LYS A 6 10.62 -1.15 36.25
N ILE A 7 10.65 0.16 36.48
CA ILE A 7 9.62 0.89 37.23
C ILE A 7 8.30 0.89 36.45
N LEU A 8 8.32 1.24 35.16
CA LEU A 8 7.13 1.24 34.31
C LEU A 8 6.45 -0.13 34.22
N ARG A 9 7.22 -1.21 34.07
CA ARG A 9 6.67 -2.58 34.07
C ARG A 9 6.02 -2.95 35.40
N LYS A 10 6.61 -2.52 36.51
CA LYS A 10 6.06 -2.80 37.84
C LYS A 10 4.74 -2.06 38.06
N ILE A 11 4.68 -0.77 37.69
CA ILE A 11 3.45 0.03 37.77
C ILE A 11 2.35 -0.56 36.89
N ALA A 12 2.65 -0.84 35.62
CA ALA A 12 1.68 -1.43 34.69
C ALA A 12 1.14 -2.78 35.19
N SER A 13 2.02 -3.66 35.70
CA SER A 13 1.61 -4.94 36.26
C SER A 13 0.74 -4.82 37.50
N THR A 14 1.01 -3.86 38.41
CA THR A 14 0.17 -3.59 39.59
C THR A 14 -1.22 -3.09 39.18
N MET A 15 -1.32 -2.42 38.03
CA MET A 15 -2.59 -1.95 37.46
C MET A 15 -3.28 -2.99 36.56
N GLY A 16 -2.77 -4.22 36.48
CA GLY A 16 -3.34 -5.29 35.66
C GLY A 16 -3.00 -5.21 34.17
N TYR A 17 -2.07 -4.35 33.76
CA TYR A 17 -1.62 -4.20 32.38
C TYR A 17 -0.32 -4.97 32.11
N THR A 18 -0.25 -5.62 30.95
CA THR A 18 0.98 -6.24 30.44
C THR A 18 1.65 -5.30 29.45
N ILE A 19 2.88 -4.85 29.75
CA ILE A 19 3.68 -4.11 28.76
C ILE A 19 4.22 -5.09 27.73
N ILE A 20 3.58 -5.14 26.57
CA ILE A 20 4.10 -5.82 25.39
C ILE A 20 5.13 -4.91 24.74
N LYS A 21 6.39 -5.37 24.70
CA LYS A 21 7.45 -4.68 23.98
C LYS A 21 7.52 -5.28 22.58
N THR A 22 6.95 -4.60 21.58
CA THR A 22 7.22 -4.94 20.18
C THR A 22 8.68 -4.57 19.89
N GLY A 23 9.56 -5.57 19.86
CA GLY A 23 10.96 -5.36 19.48
C GLY A 23 11.14 -5.31 17.96
N LYS A 24 12.33 -4.92 17.48
CA LYS A 24 12.73 -4.98 16.05
C LYS A 24 12.42 -6.31 15.35
N HIS A 25 12.46 -7.43 16.07
CA HIS A 25 12.08 -8.73 15.50
C HIS A 25 10.58 -8.83 15.15
N ALA A 26 9.70 -8.20 15.93
CA ALA A 26 8.27 -8.15 15.62
C ALA A 26 7.99 -7.22 14.43
N GLU A 27 8.75 -6.13 14.29
CA GLU A 27 8.69 -5.24 13.12
C GLU A 27 9.15 -5.97 11.84
N ASN A 28 10.27 -6.68 11.89
CA ASN A 28 10.74 -7.47 10.74
C ASN A 28 9.76 -8.57 10.35
N ALA A 29 9.18 -9.29 11.33
CA ALA A 29 8.17 -10.30 11.05
C ALA A 29 6.90 -9.71 10.43
N LYS A 30 6.49 -8.50 10.87
CA LYS A 30 5.37 -7.76 10.26
C LYS A 30 5.67 -7.41 8.81
N TYR A 31 6.84 -6.87 8.53
CA TYR A 31 7.24 -6.48 7.18
C TYR A 31 7.40 -7.68 6.25
N GLU A 32 7.98 -8.78 6.72
CA GLU A 32 8.04 -10.03 5.95
C GLU A 32 6.64 -10.57 5.64
N ALA A 33 5.73 -10.56 6.61
CA ALA A 33 4.35 -10.96 6.40
C ALA A 33 3.64 -10.08 5.37
N GLU A 34 3.87 -8.77 5.43
CA GLU A 34 3.33 -7.80 4.48
C GLU A 34 3.88 -8.02 3.06
N ILE A 35 5.19 -8.18 2.90
CA ILE A 35 5.79 -8.51 1.60
C ILE A 35 5.27 -9.84 1.05
N ASN A 36 5.10 -10.85 1.91
CA ASN A 36 4.53 -12.13 1.51
C ASN A 36 3.06 -12.01 1.11
N HIS A 37 2.28 -11.17 1.79
CA HIS A 37 0.92 -10.83 1.38
C HIS A 37 0.94 -10.20 -0.02
N TRP A 38 1.75 -9.18 -0.24
CA TRP A 38 1.81 -8.47 -1.51
C TRP A 38 2.29 -9.34 -2.69
N LYS A 39 3.24 -10.24 -2.47
CA LYS A 39 3.65 -11.24 -3.48
C LYS A 39 2.50 -12.16 -3.89
N LYS A 40 1.68 -12.60 -2.93
CA LYS A 40 0.46 -13.38 -3.23
C LYS A 40 -0.55 -12.52 -3.98
N SER A 41 -0.71 -11.25 -3.61
CA SER A 41 -1.60 -10.31 -4.30
C SER A 41 -1.21 -10.13 -5.77
N LEU A 42 0.07 -10.04 -6.12
CA LEU A 42 0.53 -9.99 -7.52
C LEU A 42 0.09 -11.21 -8.34
N ILE A 43 0.10 -12.40 -7.75
CA ILE A 43 -0.40 -13.63 -8.40
C ILE A 43 -1.92 -13.55 -8.56
N ASN A 44 -2.62 -13.09 -7.52
CA ASN A 44 -4.07 -12.94 -7.56
C ASN A 44 -4.52 -11.91 -8.61
N TYR A 45 -3.81 -10.80 -8.76
CA TYR A 45 -4.09 -9.82 -9.82
C TYR A 45 -4.01 -10.46 -11.21
N GLN A 46 -3.01 -11.30 -11.45
CA GLN A 46 -2.89 -12.01 -12.73
C GLN A 46 -4.02 -13.01 -12.94
N ASN A 47 -4.37 -13.78 -11.90
CA ASN A 47 -5.47 -14.73 -11.97
C ASN A 47 -6.81 -14.03 -12.20
N TRP A 48 -7.09 -12.94 -11.49
CA TRP A 48 -8.24 -12.07 -11.70
C TRP A 48 -8.24 -11.45 -13.09
N TYR A 49 -7.12 -10.87 -13.54
CA TYR A 49 -7.00 -10.27 -14.86
C TYR A 49 -7.22 -11.28 -15.99
N THR A 50 -6.77 -12.53 -15.83
CA THR A 50 -6.94 -13.60 -16.82
C THR A 50 -8.30 -14.30 -16.74
N GLY A 51 -9.14 -13.98 -15.77
CA GLY A 51 -10.44 -14.65 -15.56
C GLY A 51 -10.30 -16.07 -14.99
N LYS A 52 -9.17 -16.40 -14.36
CA LYS A 52 -9.05 -17.63 -13.56
C LYS A 52 -9.79 -17.51 -12.23
N ILE A 53 -9.98 -16.28 -11.76
CA ILE A 53 -10.80 -15.94 -10.61
C ILE A 53 -11.84 -14.94 -11.11
N ASP A 54 -13.12 -15.33 -11.07
CA ASP A 54 -14.21 -14.52 -11.60
C ASP A 54 -14.41 -13.21 -10.83
N GLU A 55 -14.15 -13.23 -9.52
CA GLU A 55 -14.30 -12.09 -8.62
C GLU A 55 -13.21 -12.06 -7.55
N PHE A 56 -12.61 -10.89 -7.33
CA PHE A 56 -11.58 -10.68 -6.33
C PHE A 56 -11.86 -9.38 -5.56
N TYR A 57 -12.00 -9.46 -4.23
CA TYR A 57 -12.48 -8.34 -3.39
C TYR A 57 -13.73 -7.65 -3.94
N GLU A 58 -14.76 -8.44 -4.29
CA GLU A 58 -16.03 -7.96 -4.86
C GLU A 58 -15.88 -7.28 -6.24
N GLU A 59 -14.67 -7.22 -6.78
CA GLU A 59 -14.40 -6.72 -8.12
C GLU A 59 -14.45 -7.87 -9.12
N LYS A 60 -15.36 -7.78 -10.08
CA LYS A 60 -15.45 -8.75 -11.18
C LYS A 60 -14.20 -8.70 -12.04
N THR A 61 -13.89 -9.83 -12.69
CA THR A 61 -12.84 -9.91 -13.71
C THR A 61 -12.98 -8.75 -14.70
N PRO A 62 -11.89 -8.04 -15.05
CA PRO A 62 -11.99 -6.83 -15.82
C PRO A 62 -12.40 -7.13 -17.26
N THR A 63 -13.27 -6.29 -17.83
CA THR A 63 -13.64 -6.37 -19.25
C THR A 63 -12.45 -6.02 -20.15
N ALA A 64 -12.55 -6.32 -21.45
CA ALA A 64 -11.49 -6.01 -22.41
C ALA A 64 -11.14 -4.50 -22.44
N GLU A 65 -12.13 -3.64 -22.22
CA GLU A 65 -12.00 -2.18 -22.22
C GLU A 65 -11.36 -1.65 -20.93
N GLN A 66 -11.56 -2.35 -19.81
CA GLN A 66 -10.95 -1.99 -18.54
C GLN A 66 -9.46 -2.37 -18.50
N LYS A 67 -9.09 -3.46 -19.18
CA LYS A 67 -7.73 -4.02 -19.20
C LYS A 67 -6.71 -3.07 -19.81
N ILE A 68 -5.60 -2.91 -19.11
CA ILE A 68 -4.37 -2.34 -19.67
C ILE A 68 -3.62 -3.46 -20.36
N THR A 69 -3.26 -3.31 -21.65
CA THR A 69 -2.70 -4.39 -22.48
C THR A 69 -1.32 -4.08 -23.08
N LYS A 70 -0.67 -3.01 -22.63
CA LYS A 70 0.54 -2.44 -23.26
C LYS A 70 1.86 -3.13 -22.83
N TYR A 71 1.86 -3.85 -21.71
CA TYR A 71 3.08 -4.34 -21.05
C TYR A 71 3.05 -5.86 -20.85
N SER A 72 3.90 -6.38 -19.94
CA SER A 72 3.83 -7.78 -19.52
C SER A 72 2.52 -8.08 -18.76
N LEU A 73 2.16 -9.35 -18.63
CA LEU A 73 0.95 -9.78 -17.93
C LEU A 73 0.89 -9.23 -16.50
N GLU A 74 2.00 -9.31 -15.77
CA GLU A 74 2.12 -8.89 -14.37
C GLU A 74 1.91 -7.39 -14.22
N VAL A 75 2.55 -6.61 -15.09
CA VAL A 75 2.41 -5.15 -15.11
C VAL A 75 0.98 -4.76 -15.48
N ASN A 76 0.45 -5.35 -16.55
CA ASN A 76 -0.92 -5.11 -17.02
C ASN A 76 -1.96 -5.42 -15.95
N ALA A 77 -1.85 -6.58 -15.29
CA ALA A 77 -2.76 -6.99 -14.23
C ALA A 77 -2.71 -6.03 -13.04
N THR A 78 -1.52 -5.67 -12.58
CA THR A 78 -1.34 -4.78 -11.41
C THR A 78 -1.85 -3.37 -11.69
N LEU A 79 -1.55 -2.81 -12.87
CA LEU A 79 -2.05 -1.48 -13.24
C LEU A 79 -3.56 -1.48 -13.48
N THR A 80 -4.12 -2.56 -14.02
CA THR A 80 -5.58 -2.71 -14.19
C THR A 80 -6.26 -2.77 -12.82
N TRP A 81 -5.72 -3.55 -11.88
CA TRP A 81 -6.20 -3.59 -10.50
C TRP A 81 -6.16 -2.21 -9.84
N GLN A 82 -5.04 -1.49 -9.98
CA GLN A 82 -4.91 -0.12 -9.47
C GLN A 82 -6.00 0.80 -10.04
N LYS A 83 -6.27 0.71 -11.34
CA LYS A 83 -7.20 1.60 -12.04
C LYS A 83 -8.66 1.31 -11.66
N VAL A 84 -9.04 0.04 -11.66
CA VAL A 84 -10.44 -0.39 -11.54
C VAL A 84 -10.86 -0.47 -10.09
N HIS A 85 -10.11 -1.20 -9.26
CA HIS A 85 -10.49 -1.45 -7.88
C HIS A 85 -9.92 -0.40 -6.93
N GLN A 86 -8.58 -0.26 -6.88
CA GLN A 86 -7.93 0.49 -5.80
C GLN A 86 -8.36 1.96 -5.75
N ARG A 87 -8.42 2.63 -6.91
CA ARG A 87 -8.82 4.04 -6.97
C ARG A 87 -10.27 4.25 -6.56
N THR A 88 -11.17 3.38 -7.03
CA THR A 88 -12.60 3.44 -6.74
C THR A 88 -12.83 3.26 -5.24
N LYS A 89 -12.30 2.16 -4.69
CA LYS A 89 -12.37 1.85 -3.26
C LYS A 89 -11.83 3.00 -2.40
N TYR A 90 -10.73 3.63 -2.80
CA TYR A 90 -10.13 4.71 -2.01
C TYR A 90 -11.01 5.96 -1.92
N LEU A 91 -11.69 6.32 -3.01
CA LEU A 91 -12.65 7.44 -3.00
C LEU A 91 -13.89 7.11 -2.17
N GLU A 92 -14.38 5.87 -2.27
CA GLU A 92 -15.54 5.38 -1.53
C GLU A 92 -15.28 5.34 -0.02
N ASP A 93 -14.16 4.74 0.39
CA ASP A 93 -13.77 4.64 1.81
C ASP A 93 -13.59 6.01 2.46
N LEU A 94 -12.96 6.94 1.74
CA LEU A 94 -12.72 8.29 2.24
C LEU A 94 -13.93 9.23 2.06
N GLN A 95 -14.92 8.82 1.27
CA GLN A 95 -16.09 9.62 0.90
C GLN A 95 -15.69 10.99 0.33
N LEU A 96 -14.60 11.02 -0.45
CA LEU A 96 -14.06 12.22 -1.07
C LEU A 96 -14.28 12.23 -2.58
N ASN A 97 -14.53 13.42 -3.11
CA ASN A 97 -14.59 13.61 -4.55
C ASN A 97 -13.18 13.49 -5.16
N GLU A 98 -13.09 12.97 -6.39
CA GLU A 98 -11.82 12.85 -7.14
C GLU A 98 -11.09 14.19 -7.34
N ASN A 99 -11.77 15.34 -7.25
CA ASN A 99 -11.17 16.67 -7.38
C ASN A 99 -10.91 17.36 -6.03
N ALA A 100 -11.06 16.65 -4.90
CA ALA A 100 -10.89 17.23 -3.55
C ALA A 100 -9.52 17.89 -3.32
N PHE A 101 -8.51 17.50 -4.10
CA PHE A 101 -7.14 17.99 -4.00
C PHE A 101 -6.61 18.59 -5.32
N GLU A 102 -7.50 19.09 -6.18
CA GLU A 102 -7.11 19.70 -7.45
C GLU A 102 -6.10 20.85 -7.26
N GLY A 103 -5.04 20.84 -8.06
CA GLY A 103 -3.94 21.81 -7.99
C GLY A 103 -3.04 21.67 -6.76
N LYS A 104 -3.27 20.67 -5.91
CA LYS A 104 -2.47 20.43 -4.70
C LYS A 104 -1.37 19.40 -4.91
N THR A 105 -0.46 19.36 -3.94
CA THR A 105 0.50 18.27 -3.79
C THR A 105 0.07 17.42 -2.58
N ILE A 106 -0.05 16.12 -2.78
CA ILE A 106 -0.47 15.14 -1.78
C ILE A 106 0.75 14.34 -1.34
N ILE A 107 0.89 14.13 -0.03
CA ILE A 107 1.79 13.13 0.54
C ILE A 107 0.92 11.97 1.01
N ASP A 108 1.10 10.80 0.39
CA ASP A 108 0.40 9.55 0.71
C ASP A 108 1.32 8.69 1.59
N VAL A 109 1.08 8.71 2.90
CA VAL A 109 1.94 8.07 3.91
C VAL A 109 1.47 6.64 4.15
N GLY A 110 2.39 5.68 4.06
CA GLY A 110 2.03 4.26 4.13
C GLY A 110 1.25 3.83 2.89
N SER A 111 1.62 4.38 1.72
CA SER A 111 0.93 4.13 0.45
C SER A 111 0.96 2.66 0.02
N GLY A 112 1.86 1.86 0.60
CA GLY A 112 2.14 0.52 0.13
C GLY A 112 2.65 0.55 -1.32
N PRO A 113 2.48 -0.55 -2.06
CA PRO A 113 2.86 -0.63 -3.46
C PRO A 113 1.82 -0.05 -4.42
N HIS A 114 0.62 0.27 -3.92
CA HIS A 114 -0.50 0.74 -4.71
C HIS A 114 -0.81 2.22 -4.37
N PRO A 115 -0.33 3.19 -5.16
CA PRO A 115 -0.48 4.62 -4.88
C PRO A 115 -1.96 5.06 -4.97
N SER A 116 -2.71 4.90 -3.89
CA SER A 116 -4.16 5.05 -3.86
C SER A 116 -4.60 6.48 -4.13
N ALA A 117 -3.76 7.46 -3.73
CA ALA A 117 -3.96 8.87 -4.07
C ALA A 117 -4.01 9.17 -5.59
N LEU A 118 -3.62 8.23 -6.47
CA LEU A 118 -3.89 8.36 -7.93
C LEU A 118 -5.39 8.45 -8.26
N ALA A 119 -6.28 8.12 -7.32
CA ALA A 119 -7.71 8.34 -7.47
C ALA A 119 -8.07 9.83 -7.61
N TYR A 120 -7.26 10.74 -7.04
CA TYR A 120 -7.47 12.16 -7.18
C TYR A 120 -6.90 12.69 -8.50
N LYS A 121 -7.62 13.58 -9.16
CA LYS A 121 -7.24 14.19 -10.44
C LYS A 121 -6.48 15.50 -10.22
N ASN A 122 -5.70 15.88 -11.24
CA ASN A 122 -5.04 17.18 -11.35
C ASN A 122 -4.18 17.58 -10.13
N CYS A 123 -3.52 16.60 -9.49
CA CYS A 123 -2.66 16.80 -8.34
C CYS A 123 -1.31 16.07 -8.52
N LYS A 124 -0.29 16.53 -7.78
CA LYS A 124 1.00 15.83 -7.66
C LYS A 124 0.97 14.92 -6.44
N ILE A 125 1.56 13.74 -6.53
CA ILE A 125 1.50 12.73 -5.46
C ILE A 125 2.91 12.28 -5.09
N TYR A 126 3.20 12.28 -3.80
CA TYR A 126 4.42 11.72 -3.21
C TYR A 126 4.02 10.60 -2.25
N CYS A 127 4.33 9.37 -2.63
CA CYS A 127 4.10 8.18 -1.85
C CYS A 127 5.30 7.92 -0.95
N LEU A 128 5.08 7.90 0.37
CA LEU A 128 6.11 7.63 1.37
C LEU A 128 5.84 6.28 2.03
N ASP A 129 6.76 5.33 1.89
CA ASP A 129 6.62 4.02 2.50
C ASP A 129 7.97 3.40 2.89
N PRO A 130 8.11 2.81 4.09
CA PRO A 130 9.35 2.18 4.53
C PRO A 130 9.65 0.86 3.82
N LEU A 131 8.70 0.25 3.12
CA LEU A 131 8.88 -1.00 2.39
C LEU A 131 9.04 -0.83 0.88
N PHE A 132 9.14 0.42 0.40
CA PHE A 132 9.29 0.71 -1.03
C PHE A 132 10.36 -0.12 -1.74
N PRO A 133 11.61 -0.26 -1.23
CA PRO A 133 12.63 -1.09 -1.87
C PRO A 133 12.25 -2.58 -1.96
N ASP A 134 11.49 -3.09 -1.00
CA ASP A 134 11.10 -4.50 -0.95
C ASP A 134 9.88 -4.79 -1.83
N TYR A 135 8.96 -3.83 -1.98
CA TYR A 135 7.92 -3.91 -3.01
C TYR A 135 8.51 -3.94 -4.42
N LEU A 136 9.55 -3.12 -4.69
CA LEU A 136 10.27 -3.16 -5.96
C LEU A 136 10.86 -4.55 -6.22
N LYS A 137 11.56 -5.14 -5.23
CA LYS A 137 12.09 -6.51 -5.32
C LYS A 137 11.00 -7.57 -5.48
N ALA A 138 9.82 -7.34 -4.91
CA ALA A 138 8.67 -8.24 -5.04
C ALA A 138 8.06 -8.21 -6.44
N GLY A 139 8.38 -7.21 -7.27
CA GLY A 139 7.96 -7.12 -8.67
C GLY A 139 6.89 -6.06 -8.95
N PHE A 140 6.63 -5.14 -8.02
CA PHE A 140 5.65 -4.07 -8.29
C PHE A 140 6.14 -3.08 -9.35
N PRO A 141 5.26 -2.68 -10.28
CA PRO A 141 5.65 -1.94 -11.48
C PRO A 141 5.71 -0.42 -11.26
N PHE A 142 6.44 0.04 -10.24
CA PHE A 142 6.45 1.47 -9.84
C PHE A 142 6.81 2.43 -10.98
N HIS A 143 7.67 2.01 -11.90
CA HIS A 143 8.10 2.79 -13.06
C HIS A 143 7.03 2.95 -14.16
N TYR A 144 5.90 2.25 -14.03
CA TYR A 144 4.80 2.27 -15.00
C TYR A 144 3.57 3.06 -14.51
N TYR A 145 3.58 3.55 -13.26
CA TYR A 145 2.55 4.48 -12.81
C TYR A 145 2.69 5.85 -13.48
N GLU A 146 1.65 6.67 -13.36
CA GLU A 146 1.57 8.00 -13.99
C GLU A 146 2.70 8.93 -13.54
N ASP A 147 3.22 9.79 -14.43
CA ASP A 147 4.37 10.66 -14.15
C ASP A 147 4.20 11.58 -12.93
N ARG A 148 2.95 11.87 -12.57
CA ARG A 148 2.54 12.72 -11.44
C ARG A 148 2.67 12.05 -10.07
N VAL A 149 2.98 10.75 -10.01
CA VAL A 149 3.32 10.06 -8.76
C VAL A 149 4.82 9.84 -8.64
N LYS A 150 5.35 10.07 -7.44
CA LYS A 150 6.74 9.80 -7.05
C LYS A 150 6.74 8.95 -5.78
N PHE A 151 7.72 8.07 -5.65
CA PHE A 151 7.87 7.18 -4.49
C PHE A 151 9.14 7.56 -3.74
N ALA A 152 9.03 7.59 -2.41
CA ALA A 152 10.13 7.86 -1.51
C ALA A 152 10.19 6.73 -0.47
N TYR A 153 11.40 6.20 -0.28
CA TYR A 153 11.69 5.31 0.84
C TYR A 153 11.93 6.14 2.10
N GLY A 154 11.16 5.87 3.14
CA GLY A 154 11.34 6.52 4.43
C GLY A 154 10.29 6.08 5.45
N PHE A 155 10.65 6.24 6.71
CA PHE A 155 9.72 6.09 7.83
C PHE A 155 9.09 7.45 8.09
N SER A 156 7.77 7.50 8.28
CA SER A 156 7.05 8.76 8.52
C SER A 156 7.55 9.46 9.78
N GLU A 157 7.89 8.71 10.83
CA GLU A 157 8.49 9.22 12.06
C GLU A 157 9.90 9.81 11.89
N ASN A 158 10.58 9.54 10.77
CA ASN A 158 11.95 10.02 10.49
C ASN A 158 11.99 11.07 9.37
N MET A 159 10.84 11.59 8.94
CA MET A 159 10.80 12.72 8.02
C MET A 159 11.18 14.02 8.76
N PRO A 160 12.07 14.85 8.21
CA PRO A 160 12.55 16.09 8.84
C PRO A 160 11.46 17.15 8.99
#